data_AF-A0A800AQW6-F1
#
_entry.id   AF-A0A800AQW6-F1
#
_cell.length_a   1.000
_cell.length_b   1.000
_cell.length_c   1.000
_cell.angle_alpha   90.00
_cell.angle_beta   90.00
_cell.angle_gamma   90.00
#
_symmetry.space_group_name_H-M   'P 1'
#
loop_
_entity.id
_entity.type
_entity.pdbx_description
1 polymer ?
#
loop_
_entity_poly.entity_id
_entity_poly.type
_entity_poly.pdbx_seq_one_letter_code
_entity_poly.pdbx_strand_id
1 'polypeptide(L)'
;YERKGVVTDVLRETIKKEKFSLVYAVGSLGMMEKVSIITKKFKTKTIVSLNTLMIDATGMCGCCRVYLNKEVKFACVDGPEFDAHYIDWENLRQRNKTYEDREKSILKFYHL
;
A
#
# COMPACT_ATOMS: atom_id res chain seq x y z
N TYR A 1 -11.55 -15.95 20.06
CA TYR A 1 -11.00 -15.87 18.70
C TYR A 1 -9.97 -14.75 18.62
N GLU A 2 -8.86 -14.89 19.33
CA GLU A 2 -7.74 -13.96 19.25
C GLU A 2 -6.49 -14.74 18.91
N ARG A 3 -5.72 -14.21 17.96
CA ARG A 3 -4.49 -14.85 17.48
C ARG A 3 -3.35 -13.86 17.60
N LYS A 4 -2.32 -14.25 18.34
CA LYS A 4 -1.08 -13.48 18.44
C LYS A 4 -0.30 -13.54 17.12
N GLY A 5 0.07 -12.37 16.58
CA GLY A 5 0.87 -12.25 15.35
C GLY A 5 0.44 -11.06 14.49
N VAL A 6 1.05 -10.92 13.31
CA VAL A 6 0.62 -9.94 12.30
C VAL A 6 -0.23 -10.62 11.22
N VAL A 7 -1.07 -9.85 10.52
CA VAL A 7 -1.97 -10.38 9.48
C VAL A 7 -1.24 -11.17 8.38
N THR A 8 0.02 -10.81 8.09
CA THR A 8 0.83 -11.51 7.10
C THR A 8 1.21 -12.93 7.53
N ASP A 9 1.21 -13.25 8.82
CA ASP A 9 1.50 -14.60 9.31
C ASP A 9 0.33 -15.53 9.00
N VAL A 10 -0.90 -15.06 9.27
CA VAL A 10 -2.14 -15.77 8.91
C VAL A 10 -2.24 -15.98 7.41
N LEU A 11 -1.91 -14.95 6.61
CA LEU A 11 -1.88 -15.06 5.15
C LEU A 11 -0.89 -16.14 4.67
N ARG A 12 0.33 -16.19 5.23
CA ARG A 12 1.34 -17.20 4.83
C ARG A 12 0.90 -18.63 5.10
N GLU A 13 0.11 -18.85 6.15
CA GLU A 13 -0.38 -20.18 6.49
C GLU A 13 -1.57 -20.60 5.64
N THR A 14 -2.52 -19.69 5.45
CA THR A 14 -3.74 -19.95 4.69
C THR A 14 -3.45 -20.15 3.21
N ILE A 15 -2.61 -19.30 2.59
CA ILE A 15 -2.27 -19.38 1.16
C ILE A 15 -1.48 -20.64 0.77
N LYS A 16 -0.88 -21.35 1.75
CA LYS A 16 -0.24 -22.66 1.54
C LYS A 16 -1.23 -23.81 1.58
N LYS A 17 -2.32 -23.67 2.32
CA LYS A 17 -3.33 -24.71 2.52
C LYS A 17 -4.40 -24.66 1.44
N GLU A 18 -4.73 -23.46 0.98
CA GLU A 18 -5.85 -23.22 0.07
C GLU A 18 -5.41 -22.33 -1.08
N LYS A 19 -6.02 -22.55 -2.25
CA LYS A 19 -5.78 -21.74 -3.44
C LYS A 19 -6.77 -20.56 -3.46
N PHE A 20 -6.23 -19.35 -3.31
CA PHE A 20 -7.00 -18.12 -3.44
C PHE A 20 -6.94 -17.60 -4.88
N SER A 21 -8.09 -17.16 -5.39
CA SER A 21 -8.19 -16.51 -6.71
C SER A 21 -7.79 -15.03 -6.67
N LEU A 22 -8.00 -14.38 -5.52
CA LEU A 22 -7.74 -12.96 -5.29
C LEU A 22 -7.39 -12.74 -3.82
N VAL A 23 -6.40 -11.89 -3.57
CA VAL A 23 -6.15 -11.28 -2.26
C VAL A 23 -6.38 -9.77 -2.37
N TYR A 24 -7.17 -9.21 -1.45
CA TYR A 24 -7.41 -7.78 -1.36
C TYR A 24 -6.86 -7.26 -0.04
N ALA A 25 -6.00 -6.24 -0.07
CA ALA A 25 -5.32 -5.72 1.11
C ALA A 25 -5.51 -4.22 1.27
N VAL A 26 -5.88 -3.81 2.50
CA VAL A 26 -5.99 -2.41 2.92
C VAL A 26 -5.31 -2.29 4.27
N GLY A 27 -4.42 -1.32 4.43
CA GLY A 27 -3.68 -1.12 5.67
C GLY A 27 -2.48 -0.21 5.47
N SER A 28 -1.47 -0.35 6.32
CA SER A 28 -0.23 0.41 6.15
C SER A 28 0.51 0.00 4.87
N LEU A 29 1.26 0.92 4.26
CA LEU A 29 2.06 0.64 3.05
C LEU A 29 2.97 -0.57 3.25
N GLY A 30 3.65 -0.68 4.40
CA GLY A 30 4.51 -1.81 4.71
C GLY A 30 3.77 -3.13 4.89
N MET A 31 2.50 -3.11 5.34
CA MET A 31 1.67 -4.31 5.39
C MET A 31 1.26 -4.73 3.97
N MET A 32 0.77 -3.79 3.16
CA MET A 32 0.33 -4.04 1.78
C MET A 32 1.47 -4.55 0.89
N GLU A 33 2.67 -3.99 1.05
CA GLU A 33 3.87 -4.48 0.38
C GLU A 33 4.20 -5.93 0.77
N LYS A 34 4.18 -6.25 2.08
CA LYS A 34 4.44 -7.62 2.54
C LYS A 34 3.41 -8.59 1.96
N VAL A 35 2.14 -8.21 1.88
CA VAL A 35 1.09 -8.99 1.23
C VAL A 35 1.42 -9.21 -0.25
N SER A 36 1.84 -8.18 -0.99
CA SER A 36 2.31 -8.29 -2.38
C SER A 36 3.44 -9.32 -2.52
N ILE A 37 4.48 -9.22 -1.68
CA ILE A 37 5.64 -10.13 -1.72
C ILE A 37 5.24 -11.58 -1.44
N ILE A 38 4.35 -11.80 -0.47
CA ILE A 38 3.87 -13.15 -0.11
C ILE A 38 3.11 -13.76 -1.28
N THR A 39 2.08 -13.05 -1.76
CA THR A 39 1.15 -13.53 -2.79
C THR A 39 1.81 -13.72 -4.15
N LYS A 40 2.83 -12.92 -4.49
CA LYS A 40 3.61 -13.06 -5.72
C LYS A 40 4.28 -14.43 -5.85
N LYS A 41 4.73 -15.02 -4.73
CA LYS A 41 5.30 -16.39 -4.71
C LYS A 41 4.30 -17.47 -5.09
N PHE A 42 3.02 -17.26 -4.77
CA PHE A 42 1.93 -18.18 -5.06
C PHE A 42 1.20 -17.84 -6.37
N LYS A 43 1.67 -16.82 -7.11
CA LYS A 43 1.04 -16.31 -8.34
C LYS A 43 -0.44 -15.95 -8.14
N THR A 44 -0.79 -15.49 -6.94
CA THR A 44 -2.16 -15.09 -6.59
C THR A 44 -2.35 -13.62 -6.92
N LYS A 45 -3.36 -13.30 -7.74
CA LYS A 45 -3.72 -11.91 -8.06
C LYS A 45 -3.95 -11.13 -6.77
N THR A 46 -3.33 -9.96 -6.65
CA THR A 46 -3.37 -9.18 -5.40
C THR A 46 -3.67 -7.73 -5.69
N ILE A 47 -4.76 -7.23 -5.13
CA ILE A 47 -5.17 -5.83 -5.23
C ILE A 47 -4.93 -5.16 -3.88
N VAL A 48 -4.39 -3.94 -3.91
CA VAL A 48 -4.18 -3.11 -2.72
C VAL A 48 -4.86 -1.76 -2.90
N SER A 49 -5.48 -1.26 -1.84
CA SER A 49 -6.04 0.10 -1.81
C SER A 49 -4.99 1.05 -1.24
N LEU A 50 -4.36 1.85 -2.10
CA LEU A 50 -3.25 2.71 -1.68
C LEU A 50 -3.74 3.93 -0.89
N ASN A 51 -2.97 4.29 0.14
CA ASN A 51 -3.17 5.46 0.98
C ASN A 51 -2.07 6.51 0.72
N THR A 52 -1.88 6.89 -0.54
CA THR A 52 -0.88 7.88 -0.96
C THR A 52 -1.19 9.28 -0.44
N LEU A 53 -0.18 10.14 -0.32
CA LEU A 53 -0.38 11.57 -0.10
C LEU A 53 -1.34 12.16 -1.15
N MET A 54 -2.35 12.90 -0.70
CA MET A 54 -3.36 13.55 -1.54
C MET A 54 -3.48 15.03 -1.17
N ILE A 55 -3.80 15.87 -2.16
CA ILE A 55 -4.04 17.31 -1.98
C ILE A 55 -5.37 17.68 -2.61
N ASP A 56 -5.44 17.70 -3.94
CA ASP A 56 -6.63 18.10 -4.71
C ASP A 56 -7.65 16.97 -4.91
N ALA A 57 -7.18 15.71 -4.97
CA ALA A 57 -7.97 14.51 -5.22
C ALA A 57 -8.84 14.54 -6.49
N THR A 58 -8.50 15.37 -7.48
CA THR A 58 -9.25 15.51 -8.75
C THR A 58 -8.35 15.34 -9.98
N GLY A 59 -7.11 14.93 -9.79
CA GLY A 59 -6.14 14.66 -10.85
C GLY A 59 -5.34 15.89 -11.31
N MET A 60 -5.47 17.02 -10.62
CA MET A 60 -4.85 18.29 -11.01
C MET A 60 -3.39 18.43 -10.54
N CYS A 61 -3.03 17.89 -9.36
CA CYS A 61 -1.70 18.17 -8.78
C CYS A 61 -0.68 17.02 -8.89
N GLY A 62 -1.11 15.78 -9.13
CA GLY A 62 -0.21 14.61 -9.21
C GLY A 62 0.51 14.25 -7.89
N CYS A 63 0.08 14.76 -6.74
CA CYS A 63 0.64 14.40 -5.43
C CYS A 63 0.43 12.90 -5.13
N CYS A 64 -0.72 12.35 -5.50
CA CYS A 64 -1.06 10.95 -5.32
C CYS A 64 -0.47 10.01 -6.39
N ARG A 65 0.54 10.46 -7.14
CA ARG A 65 1.13 9.66 -8.21
C ARG A 65 1.79 8.38 -7.67
N VAL A 66 1.62 7.31 -8.44
CA VAL A 66 2.17 5.98 -8.20
C VAL A 66 2.77 5.48 -9.50
N TYR A 67 3.96 4.88 -9.43
CA TYR A 67 4.54 4.18 -10.56
C TYR A 67 4.04 2.74 -10.58
N LEU A 68 3.41 2.35 -11.69
CA LEU A 68 3.05 0.98 -12.00
C LEU A 68 3.94 0.52 -13.16
N ASN A 69 4.93 -0.32 -12.88
CA ASN A 69 6.01 -0.66 -13.81
C ASN A 69 6.70 0.59 -14.39
N LYS A 70 6.38 0.95 -15.65
CA LYS A 70 6.95 2.12 -16.36
C LYS A 70 5.91 3.23 -16.60
N GLU A 71 4.69 3.07 -16.09
CA GLU A 71 3.62 4.05 -16.22
C GLU A 71 3.43 4.82 -14.92
N VAL A 72 3.08 6.10 -15.05
CA VAL A 72 2.63 6.93 -13.93
C VAL A 72 1.10 6.90 -13.91
N LYS A 73 0.52 6.63 -12.74
CA LYS A 73 -0.92 6.72 -12.47
C LYS A 73 -1.19 7.61 -11.27
N PHE A 74 -2.37 8.20 -11.17
CA PHE A 74 -2.79 9.05 -10.06
C PHE A 74 -3.82 8.30 -9.21
N ALA A 75 -3.50 7.99 -7.95
CA ALA A 75 -4.38 7.19 -7.10
C ALA A 75 -5.79 7.78 -6.91
N CYS A 76 -5.95 9.11 -6.98
CA CYS A 76 -7.26 9.76 -6.84
C CYS A 76 -8.17 9.66 -8.06
N VAL A 77 -7.65 9.34 -9.25
CA VAL A 77 -8.43 9.26 -10.50
C VAL A 77 -8.34 7.88 -11.15
N ASP A 78 -7.14 7.30 -11.18
CA ASP A 78 -6.86 5.99 -11.79
C ASP A 78 -6.99 4.82 -10.79
N GLY A 79 -7.08 5.11 -9.49
CA GLY A 79 -7.12 4.12 -8.40
C GLY A 79 -8.32 4.32 -7.47
N PRO A 80 -8.16 4.18 -6.13
CA PRO A 80 -6.92 3.90 -5.37
C PRO A 80 -6.50 2.43 -5.38
N GLU A 81 -7.32 1.54 -5.95
CA GLU A 81 -7.04 0.12 -6.05
C GLU A 81 -6.10 -0.21 -7.21
N PHE A 82 -4.95 -0.80 -6.91
CA PHE A 82 -3.98 -1.20 -7.92
C PHE A 82 -3.52 -2.64 -7.70
N ASP A 83 -3.06 -3.27 -8.78
CA ASP A 83 -2.41 -4.57 -8.69
C ASP A 83 -1.04 -4.42 -8.00
N ALA A 84 -0.96 -5.04 -6.83
CA ALA A 84 0.13 -4.92 -5.90
C ALA A 84 1.47 -5.40 -6.46
N HIS A 85 1.44 -6.25 -7.50
CA HIS A 85 2.63 -6.88 -8.07
C HIS A 85 3.37 -5.97 -9.05
N TYR A 86 2.73 -4.89 -9.52
CA TYR A 86 3.29 -3.91 -10.46
C TYR A 86 3.68 -2.58 -9.82
N ILE A 87 3.35 -2.37 -8.55
CA ILE A 87 3.65 -1.12 -7.84
C ILE A 87 5.15 -1.01 -7.54
N ASP A 88 5.73 0.17 -7.81
CA ASP A 88 7.04 0.55 -7.27
C ASP A 88 6.91 0.93 -5.79
N TRP A 89 7.09 -0.06 -4.92
CA TRP A 89 6.98 0.10 -3.48
C TRP A 89 8.09 0.97 -2.89
N GLU A 90 9.30 0.97 -3.47
CA GLU A 90 10.42 1.78 -2.98
C GLU A 90 10.14 3.26 -3.22
N ASN A 91 9.74 3.63 -4.44
CA ASN A 91 9.34 4.99 -4.73
C ASN A 91 8.20 5.44 -3.83
N LEU A 92 7.16 4.62 -3.70
CA LEU A 92 6.00 4.95 -2.89
C LEU A 92 6.35 5.16 -1.39
N ARG A 93 7.24 4.32 -0.83
CA ARG A 93 7.73 4.50 0.55
C ARG A 93 8.48 5.81 0.73
N GLN A 94 9.37 6.17 -0.20
CA GLN A 94 10.11 7.43 -0.13
C GLN A 94 9.15 8.62 -0.19
N ARG A 95 8.17 8.57 -1.10
CA ARG A 95 7.14 9.62 -1.21
C ARG A 95 6.31 9.76 0.06
N ASN A 96 5.97 8.66 0.72
CA ASN A 96 5.19 8.69 1.95
C ASN A 96 5.91 9.37 3.12
N LYS A 97 7.25 9.49 3.06
CA LYS A 97 8.06 10.16 4.09
C LYS A 97 8.36 11.63 3.79
N THR A 98 7.85 12.18 2.67
CA THR A 98 8.17 13.54 2.21
C THR A 98 7.97 14.61 3.28
N TYR A 99 6.96 14.45 4.14
CA TYR A 99 6.61 15.44 5.17
C TYR A 99 6.84 14.96 6.60
N GLU A 100 7.53 13.84 6.80
CA GLU A 100 7.68 13.19 8.12
C GLU A 100 8.24 14.15 9.19
N ASP A 101 9.24 14.97 8.85
CA ASP A 101 9.83 15.93 9.80
C ASP A 101 8.88 17.07 10.15
N ARG A 102 8.07 17.53 9.18
CA ARG A 102 7.06 18.58 9.40
C ARG A 102 5.91 18.04 10.24
N GLU A 103 5.45 16.82 9.94
CA GLU A 103 4.43 16.11 10.71
C GLU A 103 4.87 15.97 12.18
N LYS A 104 6.11 15.52 12.44
CA LYS A 104 6.68 15.44 13.79
C LYS A 104 6.75 16.81 14.49
N SER A 105 7.14 17.86 13.78
CA SER A 105 7.19 19.21 14.34
C SER A 105 5.80 19.72 14.72
N ILE A 106 4.80 19.46 13.89
CA ILE A 106 3.41 19.87 14.12
C ILE A 106 2.82 19.11 15.31
N LEU A 107 3.02 17.79 15.39
CA LEU A 107 2.56 16.99 16.54
C LEU A 107 3.13 17.53 17.86
N LYS A 108 4.43 17.83 17.90
CA LYS A 108 5.08 18.45 19.08
C LYS A 108 4.49 19.82 19.41
N PHE A 109 4.26 20.66 18.39
CA PHE A 109 3.71 22.00 18.57
C PHE A 109 2.29 21.98 19.12
N TYR A 110 1.45 21.06 18.66
CA TYR A 110 0.06 20.91 19.11
C TYR A 110 -0.10 19.97 20.32
N HIS A 111 0.99 19.44 20.89
CA HIS A 111 0.96 18.45 21.98
C HIS A 111 0.10 17.21 21.70
N LEU A 112 0.09 16.77 20.44
CA LEU A 112 -0.60 15.57 19.96
C LEU A 112 0.28 14.32 20.02
#